data_AF-A0A6N9T7S4-F1
#
_entry.id   AF-A0A6N9T7S4-F1
#
_cell.length_a   1.000
_cell.length_b   1.000
_cell.length_c   1.000
_cell.angle_alpha   90.00
_cell.angle_beta   90.00
_cell.angle_gamma   90.00
#
_symmetry.space_group_name_H-M   'P 1'
#
loop_
_entity.id
_entity.type
_entity.pdbx_description
1 polymer ?
#
loop_
_entity_poly.entity_id
_entity_poly.type
_entity_poly.pdbx_seq_one_letter_code
_entity_poly.pdbx_strand_id
1 'polypeptide(L)' 'MKHQDALARLVVQASDHGQVILASHSEPLIRAIRSEGDATEIHLKKSFGEIGAPGVDAPRWRWPKR' A
#
# COMPACT_ATOMS: atom_id res chain seq x y z
N MET A 1 -16.29 3.46 -11.59
CA MET A 1 -16.08 4.21 -10.33
C MET A 1 -16.72 3.51 -9.12
N LYS A 2 -18.00 3.10 -9.15
CA LYS A 2 -18.72 2.45 -8.01
C LYS A 2 -18.05 1.22 -7.34
N HIS A 3 -17.23 0.45 -8.05
CA HIS A 3 -16.64 -0.78 -7.48
C HIS A 3 -15.46 -0.53 -6.54
N GLN A 4 -14.76 0.61 -6.68
CA GLN A 4 -13.57 0.90 -5.88
C GLN A 4 -13.93 1.19 -4.42
N ASP A 5 -15.05 1.87 -4.18
CA ASP A 5 -15.53 2.22 -2.84
C ASP A 5 -15.91 0.96 -2.03
N ALA A 6 -16.59 0.00 -2.68
CA ALA A 6 -16.96 -1.27 -2.03
C ALA A 6 -15.73 -2.11 -1.66
N LEU A 7 -14.72 -2.17 -2.55
CA LEU A 7 -13.48 -2.87 -2.27
C LEU A 7 -12.66 -2.18 -1.18
N ALA A 8 -12.59 -0.85 -1.19
CA ALA A 8 -11.91 -0.08 -0.15
C ALA A 8 -12.49 -0.39 1.25
N ARG A 9 -13.82 -0.39 1.38
CA ARG A 9 -14.50 -0.74 2.63
C ARG A 9 -14.18 -2.15 3.10
N LEU A 10 -14.19 -3.12 2.19
CA LEU A 10 -13.83 -4.50 2.51
C LEU A 10 -12.39 -4.61 3.02
N VAL A 11 -11.44 -3.90 2.38
CA VAL A 11 -10.03 -3.89 2.78
C VAL A 11 -9.86 -3.27 4.17
N VAL A 12 -10.51 -2.13 4.42
CA VAL A 12 -10.47 -1.46 5.74
C VAL A 12 -11.08 -2.38 6.81
N GLN A 13 -12.24 -2.98 6.56
CA GLN A 13 -12.87 -3.90 7.51
C GLN A 13 -12.01 -5.16 7.76
N ALA A 14 -11.33 -5.69 6.74
CA ALA A 14 -10.41 -6.81 6.93
C ALA A 14 -9.21 -6.42 7.80
N SER A 15 -8.80 -5.15 7.78
CA SER A 15 -7.68 -4.66 8.59
C SER A 15 -7.98 -4.63 10.10
N ASP A 16 -9.25 -4.62 10.49
CA ASP A 16 -9.66 -4.74 11.89
C ASP A 16 -9.29 -6.12 12.49
N HIS A 17 -9.07 -7.11 11.63
CA HIS A 17 -8.73 -8.49 12.03
C HIS A 17 -7.24 -8.82 11.87
N GLY A 18 -6.43 -7.87 11.39
CA GLY A 18 -5.00 -8.07 11.22
C GLY A 18 -4.36 -7.09 10.25
N GLN A 19 -3.03 -7.14 10.14
CA GLN A 19 -2.33 -6.22 9.25
C GLN A 19 -2.56 -6.59 7.77
N VAL A 20 -3.06 -5.63 7.00
CA VAL A 20 -3.22 -5.76 5.55
C VAL A 20 -2.16 -4.92 4.84
N ILE A 21 -1.37 -5.56 3.98
CA ILE A 21 -0.41 -4.88 3.09
C ILE A 21 -0.91 -5.03 1.66
N LEU A 22 -1.30 -3.92 1.04
CA LEU A 22 -1.81 -3.89 -0.33
C LEU A 22 -0.81 -3.19 -1.26
N ALA A 23 -0.45 -3.86 -2.36
CA ALA A 23 0.25 -3.24 -3.47
C ALA A 23 -0.73 -3.07 -4.65
N SER A 24 -0.93 -1.83 -5.10
CA SER A 24 -1.84 -1.53 -6.20
C SER A 24 -1.36 -0.34 -7.02
N HIS A 25 -1.62 -0.38 -8.33
CA HIS A 25 -1.40 0.74 -9.25
C HIS A 25 -2.69 1.57 -9.45
N SER A 26 -3.80 1.19 -8.80
CA SER A 26 -5.10 1.86 -8.94
C SER A 26 -5.19 3.07 -8.03
N GLU A 27 -4.84 4.25 -8.55
CA GLU A 27 -5.00 5.53 -7.85
C GLU A 27 -6.42 5.73 -7.27
N PRO A 28 -7.52 5.39 -7.98
CA PRO A 28 -8.86 5.50 -7.40
C PRO A 28 -9.08 4.60 -6.17
N LEU A 29 -8.49 3.41 -6.15
CA LEU A 29 -8.60 2.49 -5.01
C LEU A 29 -7.84 3.03 -3.80
N ILE A 30 -6.61 3.49 -4.01
CA ILE A 30 -5.76 4.03 -2.95
C ILE A 30 -6.43 5.24 -2.31
N ARG A 31 -7.00 6.13 -3.12
CA ARG A 31 -7.79 7.28 -2.62
C ARG A 31 -9.01 6.84 -1.81
N ALA A 32 -9.76 5.85 -2.30
CA ALA A 32 -10.93 5.34 -1.59
C ALA A 32 -10.56 4.71 -0.23
N ILE A 33 -9.47 3.94 -0.17
CA ILE A 33 -8.98 3.36 1.09
C ILE A 33 -8.61 4.46 2.09
N ARG A 34 -7.87 5.48 1.64
CA ARG A 34 -7.48 6.63 2.49
C ARG A 34 -8.66 7.47 2.98
N SER A 35 -9.79 7.46 2.28
CA SER A 35 -11.00 8.15 2.73
C SER A 35 -11.85 7.35 3.70
N GLU A 36 -11.77 6.02 3.67
CA GLU A 36 -12.60 5.13 4.50
C GLU A 36 -11.93 4.78 5.85
N GLY A 37 -10.59 4.80 5.94
CA GLY A 37 -9.88 4.49 7.18
C GLY A 37 -8.45 5.05 7.24
N ASP A 38 -7.73 4.74 8.32
CA ASP A 38 -6.33 5.13 8.48
C ASP A 38 -5.44 4.17 7.68
N ALA A 39 -4.76 4.70 6.66
CA ALA A 39 -3.89 3.93 5.79
C ALA A 39 -2.58 4.68 5.57
N THR A 40 -1.48 4.01 5.87
CA THR A 40 -0.15 4.50 5.50
C THR A 40 0.14 4.15 4.04
N GLU A 41 0.34 5.17 3.22
CA GLU A 41 0.68 5.00 1.81
C GLU A 41 2.21 5.05 1.62
N ILE A 42 2.77 4.02 0.98
CA ILE A 42 4.17 3.98 0.56
C ILE A 42 4.21 4.02 -0.96
N HIS A 43 4.71 5.12 -1.52
CA HIS A 43 4.83 5.27 -2.96
C HIS A 43 6.13 4.64 -3.45
N LEU A 44 6.01 3.59 -4.27
CA LEU A 44 7.16 2.96 -4.91
C LEU A 44 7.51 3.69 -6.21
N LYS A 45 8.76 4.13 -6.33
CA LYS A 45 9.29 4.75 -7.53
C LYS A 45 10.33 3.84 -8.17
N LYS A 46 10.15 3.59 -9.47
CA LYS A 46 11.18 2.95 -10.29
C LYS A 46 12.11 4.01 -10.88
N SER A 47 13.42 3.84 -10.78
CA SER A 47 14.43 4.72 -11.37
C SER A 47 15.63 3.90 -11.81
N PHE A 48 16.04 4.02 -13.08
CA PHE A 48 17.17 3.29 -13.67
C PHE A 48 17.18 1.76 -13.44
N GLY A 49 15.99 1.14 -13.40
CA GLY A 49 15.86 -0.30 -13.18
C GLY A 49 15.71 -0.71 -11.71
N GLU A 50 15.97 0.19 -10.78
CA GLU A 50 15.79 -0.02 -9.34
C GLU A 50 14.41 0.42 -8.87
N ILE A 51 13.83 -0.27 -7.90
CA ILE A 51 12.58 0.12 -7.22
C ILE A 51 12.95 0.60 -5.82
N GLY A 52 12.57 1.84 -5.48
CA GLY A 52 12.76 2.42 -4.15
C GLY A 52 11.47 3.02 -3.61
N ALA A 53 11.50 3.41 -2.33
CA ALA A 53 10.42 4.12 -1.65
C ALA A 53 10.98 5.46 -1.12
N PRO A 54 10.93 6.55 -1.91
CA PRO A 54 11.45 7.84 -1.48
C PRO A 54 10.77 8.33 -0.20
N GLY A 55 11.55 8.80 0.76
CA GLY A 55 11.03 9.30 2.04
C GLY A 55 10.70 8.21 3.07
N VAL A 56 10.99 6.94 2.78
CA VAL A 56 10.87 5.83 3.72
C VAL A 56 12.26 5.31 4.07
N ASP A 57 12.53 5.15 5.37
CA ASP A 57 13.79 4.62 5.84
C ASP A 57 14.03 3.20 5.32
N ALA A 58 15.27 2.91 4.95
CA ALA A 58 15.64 1.57 4.53
C ALA A 58 15.42 0.58 5.68
N PRO A 59 14.88 -0.62 5.40
CA PRO A 59 14.70 -1.63 6.42
C PRO A 59 16.04 -1.99 7.08
N ARG A 60 16.05 -2.14 8.40
CA ARG A 60 17.26 -2.51 9.17
C ARG A 60 17.70 -3.96 8.94
N TRP A 61 16.83 -4.78 8.35
CA TRP A 61 17.11 -6.18 8.09
C TRP A 61 17.87 -6.35 6.77
N ARG A 62 18.77 -7.34 6.75
CA ARG A 62 19.47 -7.78 5.54
C ARG A 62 18.83 -9.05 5.02
N TRP A 63 18.74 -9.17 3.71
CA TRP A 63 18.28 -10.42 3.12
C TRP A 63 19.31 -11.53 3.36
N PRO A 64 18.89 -12.77 3.70
CA PRO A 64 19.81 -13.87 3.84
C PRO A 64 20.55 -14.09 2.52
N LYS A 65 21.80 -14.52 2.61
CA LYS A 65 22.54 -14.96 1.43
C LYS A 65 21.76 -16.14 0.83
N ARG A 66 21.50 -16.06 -0.48
CA ARG A 66 20.89 -17.14 -1.24
C ARG A 66 21.80 -18.36 -1.29
#